data_AF-A0AB33VAA4-F1
#
_entry.id   AF-A0AB33VAA4-F1
#
_cell.length_a   1.000
_cell.length_b   1.000
_cell.length_c   1.000
_cell.angle_alpha   90.00
_cell.angle_beta   90.00
_cell.angle_gamma   90.00
#
_symmetry.space_group_name_H-M   'P 1'
#
loop_
_entity.id
_entity.type
_entity.pdbx_description
1 polymer ?
#
loop_
_entity_poly.entity_id
_entity_poly.type
_entity_poly.pdbx_seq_one_letter_code
_entity_poly.pdbx_strand_id
1 'polypeptide(L)'
;MRRMGVRRLATVFAAWLLAAACPTALAQADDAQARIRDLIAGTYDQPDHTVETAPIVVDGDYALADWIQGEKGGRALLRRTQGQWQILACGGDAFKDVKLLKDAGIPAGTASTLVARLNQAERSVDPARVKRFGLFGTADDSRLKAPHAHAQQ
;
A
#
# COMPACT_ATOMS: atom_id res chain seq x y z
N MET A 1 -36.48 68.26 23.49
CA MET A 1 -36.86 66.85 23.20
C MET A 1 -36.20 66.43 21.88
N ARG A 2 -35.46 65.30 21.92
CA ARG A 2 -34.91 64.43 20.85
C ARG A 2 -34.02 65.02 19.74
N ARG A 3 -32.75 64.56 19.77
CA ARG A 3 -31.65 64.82 18.83
C ARG A 3 -31.81 64.01 17.54
N MET A 4 -31.41 64.62 16.43
CA MET A 4 -31.26 64.08 15.08
C MET A 4 -30.09 63.08 15.03
N GLY A 5 -30.25 61.93 14.38
CA GLY A 5 -29.23 60.87 14.34
C GLY A 5 -29.30 60.04 13.06
N VAL A 6 -28.32 60.25 12.19
CA VAL A 6 -28.02 59.58 10.92
C VAL A 6 -28.05 58.05 11.05
N ARG A 7 -28.85 57.36 10.23
CA ARG A 7 -28.82 55.89 10.11
C ARG A 7 -27.65 55.49 9.20
N ARG A 8 -26.57 55.01 9.81
CA ARG A 8 -25.44 54.37 9.14
C ARG A 8 -25.87 53.00 8.61
N LEU A 9 -25.65 52.75 7.32
CA LEU A 9 -25.63 51.41 6.73
C LEU A 9 -24.54 50.58 7.43
N ALA A 10 -24.88 49.40 7.91
CA ALA A 10 -23.93 48.41 8.39
C ALA A 10 -24.12 47.12 7.59
N THR A 11 -23.28 46.96 6.57
CA THR A 11 -23.06 45.74 5.80
C THR A 11 -22.52 44.65 6.73
N VAL A 12 -23.24 43.54 6.89
CA VAL A 12 -22.75 42.36 7.60
C VAL A 12 -22.20 41.39 6.55
N PHE A 13 -20.88 41.43 6.34
CA PHE A 13 -20.13 40.35 5.69
C PHE A 13 -19.97 39.22 6.70
N ALA A 14 -20.83 38.20 6.63
CA ALA A 14 -20.67 36.98 7.41
C ALA A 14 -19.56 36.12 6.79
N ALA A 15 -18.37 36.15 7.39
CA ALA A 15 -17.25 35.32 7.03
C ALA A 15 -17.55 33.84 7.37
N TRP A 16 -17.86 33.04 6.35
CA TRP A 16 -17.84 31.59 6.41
C TRP A 16 -16.37 31.11 6.32
N LEU A 17 -15.73 30.93 7.47
CA LEU A 17 -14.48 30.16 7.56
C LEU A 17 -14.83 28.67 7.55
N LEU A 18 -14.88 28.07 6.35
CA LEU A 18 -14.92 26.62 6.21
C LEU A 18 -13.61 26.03 6.74
N ALA A 19 -13.74 25.12 7.71
CA ALA A 19 -12.68 24.25 8.17
C ALA A 19 -12.21 23.33 7.03
N ALA A 20 -11.09 23.69 6.40
CA ALA A 20 -10.37 22.82 5.47
C ALA A 20 -9.63 21.72 6.25
N ALA A 21 -10.35 20.66 6.64
CA ALA A 21 -9.75 19.44 7.13
C ALA A 21 -9.10 18.69 5.95
N CYS A 22 -7.81 18.38 6.09
CA CYS A 22 -6.87 17.87 5.08
C CYS A 22 -7.35 16.62 4.30
N PRO A 23 -7.87 16.76 3.05
CA PRO A 23 -8.25 15.62 2.21
C PRO A 23 -7.04 14.95 1.53
N THR A 24 -5.89 15.62 1.56
CA THR A 24 -4.74 15.32 0.70
C THR A 24 -4.05 14.01 1.05
N ALA A 25 -3.99 13.63 2.33
CA ALA A 25 -3.25 12.45 2.77
C ALA A 25 -3.94 11.12 2.40
N LEU A 26 -5.26 11.05 2.51
CA LEU A 26 -6.04 9.86 2.10
C LEU A 26 -6.00 9.69 0.58
N ALA A 27 -6.24 10.77 -0.17
CA ALA A 27 -6.15 10.76 -1.63
C ALA A 27 -4.76 10.35 -2.14
N GLN A 28 -3.69 10.80 -1.47
CA GLN A 28 -2.32 10.42 -1.84
C GLN A 28 -2.01 8.95 -1.53
N ALA A 29 -2.55 8.40 -0.45
CA ALA A 29 -2.41 6.98 -0.12
C ALA A 29 -3.17 6.10 -1.12
N ASP A 30 -4.39 6.48 -1.49
CA ASP A 30 -5.20 5.76 -2.47
C ASP A 30 -4.56 5.79 -3.87
N ASP A 31 -4.03 6.94 -4.30
CA ASP A 31 -3.26 7.05 -5.56
C ASP A 31 -2.01 6.17 -5.53
N ALA A 32 -1.25 6.16 -4.43
CA ALA A 32 -0.08 5.29 -4.30
C ALA A 32 -0.45 3.81 -4.38
N GLN A 33 -1.53 3.38 -3.71
CA GLN A 33 -1.99 1.99 -3.76
C GLN A 33 -2.46 1.60 -5.16
N ALA A 34 -3.16 2.47 -5.87
CA ALA A 34 -3.57 2.24 -7.25
C ALA A 34 -2.36 2.05 -8.17
N ARG A 35 -1.38 2.96 -8.12
CA ARG A 35 -0.16 2.84 -8.93
C ARG A 35 0.67 1.59 -8.62
N ILE A 36 0.73 1.17 -7.35
CA ILE A 36 1.41 -0.07 -6.96
C ILE A 36 0.66 -1.29 -7.51
N ARG A 37 -0.68 -1.29 -7.44
CA ARG A 37 -1.50 -2.36 -8.01
C ARG A 37 -1.29 -2.46 -9.52
N ASP A 38 -1.34 -1.33 -10.22
CA ASP A 38 -1.13 -1.27 -11.67
C ASP A 38 0.28 -1.71 -12.06
N LEU A 39 1.31 -1.33 -11.28
CA LEU A 39 2.68 -1.80 -11.48
C LEU A 39 2.78 -3.33 -11.35
N ILE A 40 2.21 -3.91 -10.29
CA ILE A 40 2.28 -5.36 -10.05
C ILE A 40 1.50 -6.11 -11.12
N ALA A 41 0.29 -5.66 -11.46
CA ALA A 41 -0.52 -6.22 -12.53
C ALA A 41 0.22 -6.15 -13.88
N GLY A 42 0.71 -4.97 -14.26
CA GLY A 42 1.45 -4.78 -15.51
C GLY A 42 2.76 -5.56 -15.60
N THR A 43 3.34 -5.95 -14.46
CA THR A 43 4.59 -6.75 -14.42
C THR A 43 4.31 -8.27 -14.47
N TYR A 44 3.23 -8.73 -13.84
CA TYR A 44 3.05 -10.16 -13.54
C TYR A 44 1.73 -10.78 -14.01
N ASP A 45 0.76 -10.00 -14.48
CA ASP A 45 -0.47 -10.56 -15.03
C ASP A 45 -0.17 -11.50 -16.21
N GLN A 46 -0.92 -12.60 -16.23
CA GLN A 46 -0.93 -13.55 -17.35
C GLN A 46 -2.36 -13.64 -17.88
N PRO A 47 -2.57 -13.98 -19.16
CA PRO A 47 -3.91 -14.04 -19.77
C PRO A 47 -4.92 -14.87 -18.98
N ASP A 48 -4.47 -15.97 -18.37
CA ASP A 48 -5.32 -16.89 -17.62
C ASP A 48 -5.22 -16.71 -16.09
N HIS A 49 -4.27 -15.89 -15.63
CA HIS A 49 -3.99 -15.70 -14.21
C HIS A 49 -3.60 -14.25 -13.92
N THR A 50 -4.58 -13.45 -13.52
CA THR A 50 -4.33 -12.09 -13.03
C THR A 50 -3.82 -12.12 -11.59
N VAL A 51 -3.01 -11.11 -11.24
CA VAL A 51 -2.48 -10.93 -9.90
C VAL A 51 -3.44 -10.10 -9.07
N GLU A 52 -4.01 -10.70 -8.04
CA GLU A 52 -4.77 -9.95 -7.05
C GLU A 52 -3.82 -9.34 -6.03
N THR A 53 -3.77 -8.00 -5.95
CA THR A 53 -2.87 -7.27 -5.04
C THR A 53 -3.67 -6.54 -3.96
N ALA A 54 -3.71 -7.13 -2.77
CA ALA A 54 -4.27 -6.54 -1.55
C ALA A 54 -3.99 -7.43 -0.33
N PRO A 55 -3.76 -6.84 0.87
CA PRO A 55 -3.63 -5.40 1.15
C PRO A 55 -2.33 -4.76 0.66
N ILE A 56 -2.33 -3.42 0.53
CA ILE A 56 -1.15 -2.60 0.21
C ILE A 56 -1.00 -1.57 1.32
N VAL A 57 0.19 -1.47 1.92
CA VAL A 57 0.52 -0.45 2.91
C VAL A 57 1.71 0.38 2.46
N VAL A 58 1.60 1.69 2.62
CA VAL A 58 2.60 2.67 2.19
C VAL A 58 3.08 3.48 3.39
N ASP A 59 4.38 3.73 3.45
CA ASP A 59 5.00 4.67 4.38
C ASP A 59 6.16 5.41 3.70
N GLY A 60 5.96 6.71 3.46
CA GLY A 60 6.91 7.53 2.70
C GLY A 60 7.14 7.00 1.28
N ASP A 61 8.38 6.58 1.02
CA ASP A 61 8.82 6.03 -0.26
C ASP A 61 8.94 4.50 -0.25
N TYR A 62 8.34 3.81 0.72
CA TYR A 62 8.37 2.36 0.81
C TYR A 62 6.95 1.80 0.92
N ALA A 63 6.76 0.58 0.42
CA ALA A 63 5.49 -0.11 0.54
C ALA A 63 5.66 -1.63 0.66
N LEU A 64 4.69 -2.27 1.29
CA LEU A 64 4.48 -3.72 1.25
C LEU A 64 3.13 -3.99 0.59
N ALA A 65 3.09 -4.97 -0.31
CA ALA A 65 1.87 -5.39 -0.97
C ALA A 65 1.76 -6.92 -0.92
N ASP A 66 0.67 -7.43 -0.34
CA ASP A 66 0.31 -8.83 -0.44
C ASP A 66 -0.26 -9.12 -1.84
N TRP A 67 0.07 -10.28 -2.40
CA TRP A 67 -0.43 -10.68 -3.71
C TRP A 67 -0.72 -12.18 -3.79
N ILE A 68 -1.67 -12.53 -4.65
CA ILE A 68 -2.00 -13.90 -5.04
C ILE A 68 -2.17 -13.99 -6.55
N GLN A 69 -1.69 -15.09 -7.13
CA GLN A 69 -1.92 -15.45 -8.53
C GLN A 69 -2.18 -16.96 -8.61
N GLY A 70 -3.44 -17.35 -8.73
CA GLY A 70 -3.86 -18.75 -8.62
C GLY A 70 -3.50 -19.35 -7.25
N GLU A 71 -2.71 -20.43 -7.27
CA GLU A 71 -2.22 -21.11 -6.06
C GLU A 71 -0.92 -20.50 -5.50
N LYS A 72 -0.40 -19.45 -6.12
CA LYS A 72 0.82 -18.75 -5.68
C LYS A 72 0.42 -17.53 -4.84
N GLY A 73 1.23 -17.22 -3.84
CA GLY A 73 1.05 -16.02 -3.05
C GLY A 73 2.36 -15.57 -2.44
N GLY A 74 2.45 -14.28 -2.14
CA GLY A 74 3.65 -13.66 -1.60
C GLY A 74 3.40 -12.24 -1.13
N ARG A 75 4.50 -11.58 -0.78
CA ARG A 75 4.61 -10.17 -0.45
C ARG A 75 5.64 -9.51 -1.36
N ALA A 76 5.29 -8.37 -1.91
CA ALA A 76 6.21 -7.52 -2.66
C ALA A 76 6.68 -6.37 -1.77
N LEU A 77 7.99 -6.16 -1.72
CA LEU A 77 8.60 -4.96 -1.17
C LEU A 77 8.82 -3.96 -2.31
N LEU A 78 8.34 -2.73 -2.15
CA LEU A 78 8.46 -1.68 -3.14
C LEU A 78 9.17 -0.45 -2.60
N ARG A 79 9.81 0.29 -3.51
CA ARG A 79 10.40 1.61 -3.24
C ARG A 79 10.00 2.61 -4.30
N ARG A 80 9.74 3.84 -3.88
CA ARG A 80 9.54 4.99 -4.76
C ARG A 80 10.85 5.75 -4.89
N THR A 81 11.30 5.96 -6.12
CA THR A 81 12.46 6.79 -6.44
C THR A 81 12.07 7.77 -7.52
N GLN A 82 12.34 9.07 -7.31
CA GLN A 82 11.97 10.13 -8.28
C GLN A 82 10.48 10.07 -8.70
N GLY A 83 9.59 9.75 -7.75
CA GLY A 83 8.14 9.67 -7.98
C GLY A 83 7.66 8.38 -8.65
N GLN A 84 8.55 7.44 -9.00
CA GLN A 84 8.19 6.17 -9.65
C GLN A 84 8.35 4.99 -8.69
N TRP A 85 7.35 4.13 -8.62
CA TRP A 85 7.38 2.90 -7.83
C TRP A 85 8.14 1.80 -8.58
N GLN A 86 8.89 0.99 -7.83
CA GLN A 86 9.61 -0.17 -8.33
C GLN A 86 9.47 -1.32 -7.35
N ILE A 87 9.32 -2.53 -7.87
CA ILE A 87 9.35 -3.77 -7.09
C ILE A 87 10.81 -4.09 -6.79
N LEU A 88 11.19 -4.07 -5.51
CA LEU A 88 12.55 -4.42 -5.09
C LEU A 88 12.75 -5.92 -4.96
N ALA A 89 11.77 -6.60 -4.37
CA ALA A 89 11.82 -8.03 -4.14
C ALA A 89 10.43 -8.61 -3.85
N CYS A 90 10.26 -9.90 -4.15
CA CYS A 90 9.11 -10.71 -3.74
C CYS A 90 9.56 -11.80 -2.77
N GLY A 91 8.75 -12.08 -1.75
CA GLY A 91 9.13 -12.90 -0.60
C GLY A 91 7.91 -13.33 0.22
N GLY A 92 8.13 -14.20 1.20
CA GLY A 92 7.09 -14.67 2.11
C GLY A 92 7.06 -13.88 3.42
N ASP A 93 6.91 -14.59 4.55
CA ASP A 93 6.82 -13.98 5.88
C ASP A 93 8.09 -13.24 6.34
N ALA A 94 9.22 -13.43 5.66
CA ALA A 94 10.45 -12.67 5.90
C ALA A 94 10.23 -11.14 5.82
N PHE A 95 9.30 -10.67 4.99
CA PHE A 95 8.96 -9.24 4.91
C PHE A 95 8.11 -8.72 6.07
N LYS A 96 7.72 -9.60 7.00
CA LYS A 96 7.09 -9.22 8.28
C LYS A 96 8.10 -9.09 9.42
N ASP A 97 9.38 -9.38 9.17
CA ASP A 97 10.46 -9.17 10.13
C ASP A 97 11.08 -7.77 9.94
N VAL A 98 10.89 -6.90 10.94
CA VAL A 98 11.45 -5.54 10.97
C VAL A 98 12.97 -5.55 10.83
N LYS A 99 13.67 -6.54 11.39
CA LYS A 99 15.13 -6.64 11.27
C LYS A 99 15.54 -6.90 9.83
N LEU A 100 14.87 -7.80 9.13
CA LEU A 100 15.19 -8.11 7.73
C LEU A 100 14.92 -6.91 6.81
N LEU A 101 13.83 -6.18 7.05
CA LEU A 101 13.56 -4.93 6.33
C LEU A 101 14.65 -3.88 6.55
N LYS A 102 15.16 -3.76 7.79
CA LYS A 102 16.29 -2.87 8.09
C LYS A 102 17.57 -3.29 7.40
N ASP A 103 17.88 -4.59 7.43
CA ASP A 103 19.07 -5.15 6.79
C ASP A 103 19.00 -4.97 5.25
N ALA A 104 17.79 -4.91 4.68
CA ALA A 104 17.53 -4.53 3.29
C ALA A 104 17.61 -3.02 3.00
N GLY A 105 18.00 -2.20 4.00
CA GLY A 105 18.21 -0.76 3.85
C GLY A 105 16.96 0.10 4.07
N ILE A 106 15.88 -0.44 4.63
CA ILE A 106 14.70 0.35 5.00
C ILE A 106 14.96 1.06 6.35
N PRO A 107 14.66 2.36 6.48
CA PRO A 107 14.75 3.05 7.75
C PRO A 107 13.95 2.36 8.86
N ALA A 108 14.51 2.24 10.06
CA ALA A 108 13.93 1.44 11.15
C ALA A 108 12.50 1.86 11.54
N GLY A 109 12.21 3.17 11.55
CA GLY A 109 10.86 3.69 11.81
C GLY A 109 9.86 3.29 10.73
N THR A 110 10.27 3.36 9.47
CA THR A 110 9.45 2.94 8.32
C THR A 110 9.24 1.44 8.31
N ALA A 111 10.28 0.63 8.55
CA ALA A 111 10.16 -0.82 8.63
C ALA A 111 9.15 -1.24 9.71
N SER A 112 9.23 -0.64 10.91
CA SER A 112 8.30 -0.91 12.00
C SER A 112 6.87 -0.50 11.64
N THR A 113 6.70 0.66 11.01
CA THR A 113 5.40 1.19 10.58
C THR A 113 4.76 0.31 9.52
N LEU A 114 5.52 -0.11 8.50
CA LEU A 114 5.03 -0.98 7.43
C LEU A 114 4.56 -2.33 7.98
N VAL A 115 5.38 -2.99 8.80
CA VAL A 115 5.01 -4.28 9.40
C VAL A 115 3.77 -4.15 10.28
N ALA A 116 3.69 -3.10 11.12
CA ALA A 116 2.54 -2.87 11.97
C ALA A 116 1.25 -2.62 11.16
N ARG A 117 1.33 -1.77 10.13
CA ARG A 117 0.19 -1.48 9.24
C ARG A 117 -0.24 -2.70 8.45
N LEU A 118 0.71 -3.49 7.93
CA LEU A 118 0.39 -4.70 7.17
C LEU A 118 -0.32 -5.72 8.07
N ASN A 119 0.24 -5.98 9.26
CA ASN A 119 -0.38 -6.86 10.25
C ASN A 119 -1.80 -6.40 10.63
N GLN A 120 -2.02 -5.09 10.73
CA GLN A 120 -3.35 -4.55 11.00
C GLN A 120 -4.31 -4.72 9.82
N ALA A 121 -3.86 -4.50 8.59
CA ALA A 121 -4.68 -4.66 7.38
C ALA A 121 -5.06 -6.13 7.15
N GLU A 122 -4.13 -7.06 7.38
CA GLU A 122 -4.35 -8.50 7.25
C GLU A 122 -5.39 -9.06 8.23
N ARG A 123 -5.72 -8.37 9.33
CA ARG A 123 -6.75 -8.82 10.28
C ARG A 123 -8.15 -8.95 9.66
N SER A 124 -8.40 -8.21 8.59
CA SER A 124 -9.67 -8.26 7.84
C SER A 124 -9.62 -9.26 6.67
N VAL A 125 -8.50 -9.95 6.48
CA VAL A 125 -8.29 -10.91 5.40
C VAL A 125 -8.54 -12.32 5.92
N ASP A 126 -9.09 -13.20 5.07
CA ASP A 126 -9.27 -14.61 5.40
C ASP A 126 -7.93 -15.26 5.85
N PRO A 127 -7.89 -15.99 6.98
CA PRO A 127 -6.64 -16.57 7.50
C PRO A 127 -5.93 -17.54 6.55
N ALA A 128 -6.67 -18.30 5.74
CA ALA A 128 -6.06 -19.20 4.74
C ALA A 128 -5.39 -18.39 3.63
N ARG A 129 -5.96 -17.23 3.29
CA ARG A 129 -5.35 -16.28 2.37
C ARG A 129 -4.10 -15.61 2.95
N VAL A 130 -4.13 -15.17 4.22
CA VAL A 130 -2.93 -14.63 4.90
C VAL A 130 -1.79 -15.65 4.94
N LYS A 131 -2.11 -16.92 5.20
CA LYS A 131 -1.11 -18.01 5.17
C LYS A 131 -0.45 -18.12 3.79
N ARG A 132 -1.22 -18.00 2.70
CA ARG A 132 -0.68 -18.08 1.33
C ARG A 132 0.34 -16.98 1.01
N PHE A 133 0.15 -15.76 1.52
CA PHE A 133 1.13 -14.68 1.35
C PHE A 133 2.51 -15.03 1.95
N GLY A 134 2.56 -15.92 2.94
CA GLY A 134 3.79 -16.36 3.60
C GLY A 134 4.58 -17.43 2.86
N LEU A 135 4.00 -18.06 1.84
CA LEU A 135 4.57 -19.29 1.26
C LEU A 135 5.68 -19.04 0.23
N PHE A 136 5.79 -17.84 -0.33
CA PHE A 136 6.76 -17.54 -1.38
C PHE A 136 8.20 -17.86 -0.94
N GLY A 137 8.88 -18.74 -1.68
CA GLY A 137 10.25 -19.16 -1.41
C GLY A 137 10.41 -20.18 -0.28
N THR A 138 9.31 -20.65 0.32
CA THR A 138 9.32 -21.74 1.30
C THR A 138 9.16 -23.10 0.62
N ALA A 139 9.40 -24.20 1.35
CA ALA A 139 9.14 -25.56 0.83
C ALA A 139 7.67 -25.80 0.44
N ASP A 140 6.74 -24.99 0.97
CA ASP A 140 5.33 -25.04 0.67
C ASP A 140 4.90 -24.12 -0.48
N ASP A 141 5.85 -23.44 -1.12
CA ASP A 141 5.62 -22.68 -2.35
C ASP A 141 5.19 -23.63 -3.48
N SER A 142 3.99 -23.42 -4.01
CA SER A 142 3.45 -24.22 -5.12
C SER A 142 4.32 -24.17 -6.38
N ARG A 143 5.12 -23.10 -6.57
CA ARG A 143 6.10 -22.99 -7.65
C ARG A 143 7.23 -24.01 -7.56
N LEU A 144 7.58 -24.47 -6.36
CA LEU A 144 8.66 -25.44 -6.13
C LEU A 144 8.15 -26.89 -6.20
N LYS A 145 6.83 -27.10 -6.12
CA LYS A 145 6.20 -28.43 -6.15
C LYS A 145 5.80 -28.86 -7.57
N ALA A 146 5.62 -27.93 -8.50
CA ALA A 146 5.33 -28.26 -9.89
C ALA A 146 6.60 -28.81 -10.58
N PRO A 147 6.53 -29.93 -11.33
CA PRO A 147 7.64 -30.35 -12.17
C PRO A 147 7.97 -29.23 -13.15
N HIS A 148 9.24 -28.85 -13.23
CA HIS A 148 9.74 -27.76 -14.07
C HIS A 148 9.36 -27.97 -15.54
N ALA A 149 8.23 -27.43 -15.98
CA ALA A 149 8.02 -27.11 -17.38
C ALA A 149 8.83 -25.83 -17.66
N HIS A 150 10.04 -26.01 -18.18
CA HIS A 150 10.79 -24.93 -18.79
C HIS A 150 9.94 -24.26 -19.87
N ALA A 151 9.57 -23.01 -19.65
CA ALA A 151 9.31 -22.07 -20.72
C ALA A 151 10.23 -20.87 -20.46
N GLN A 152 11.44 -20.96 -21.03
CA GLN A 152 12.18 -19.76 -21.38
C GLN A 152 11.34 -19.00 -22.42
N GLN A 153 11.07 -17.73 -22.16
CA GLN A 153 10.96 -16.68 -23.17
C GLN A 153 11.12 -15.32 -22.50
#